data_AF-A0A844ZM98-F1
#
_entry.id   AF-A0A844ZM98-F1
#
_cell.length_a   1.000
_cell.length_b   1.000
_cell.length_c   1.000
_cell.angle_alpha   90.00
_cell.angle_beta   90.00
_cell.angle_gamma   90.00
#
_symmetry.space_group_name_H-M   'P 1'
#
loop_
_entity.id
_entity.type
_entity.pdbx_description
1 polymer ?
#
loop_
_entity_poly.entity_id
_entity_poly.type
_entity_poly.pdbx_seq_one_letter_code
_entity_poly.pdbx_strand_id
1 'polypeptide(L)'
;MRKQFHLFLYTRLVPASVLLAMGTSIAAQDSADHASMAMDVAAPSAMTRTVKWSDASAWPSGKVPVAGEEVTIPRGTEMMLDVSPPELRGLTVQGKLTFVDERDLALTTEWIYVPGGELQIGTEASPFQHNATITLTDNVQGEDINTMGDRGIMMLRGTLNMHGNR
;
A
#
# COMPACT_ATOMS: atom_id res chain seq x y z
N MET A 1 -14.58 14.88 -72.53
CA MET A 1 -14.36 13.53 -73.14
C MET A 1 -15.05 12.51 -72.24
N ARG A 2 -15.93 11.59 -72.70
CA ARG A 2 -15.64 10.22 -73.23
C ARG A 2 -14.70 9.43 -72.29
N LYS A 3 -14.95 8.20 -71.79
CA LYS A 3 -15.94 7.08 -71.94
C LYS A 3 -16.31 6.55 -70.50
N GLN A 4 -17.13 5.53 -70.17
CA GLN A 4 -18.32 4.74 -70.64
C GLN A 4 -18.96 4.16 -69.32
N PHE A 5 -20.20 3.67 -69.14
CA PHE A 5 -21.29 3.00 -69.90
C PHE A 5 -21.40 1.46 -69.70
N HIS A 6 -22.65 0.95 -69.65
CA HIS A 6 -23.14 -0.43 -69.40
C HIS A 6 -23.10 -0.87 -67.91
N LEU A 7 -24.18 -1.16 -67.17
CA LEU A 7 -25.54 -1.71 -67.41
C LEU A 7 -25.61 -3.24 -67.54
N PHE A 8 -26.26 -3.91 -66.57
CA PHE A 8 -27.19 -5.02 -66.81
C PHE A 8 -28.21 -5.15 -65.65
N LEU A 9 -29.45 -5.51 -65.98
CA LEU A 9 -30.52 -5.84 -65.02
C LEU A 9 -30.47 -7.33 -64.65
N TYR A 10 -30.88 -7.68 -63.43
CA TYR A 10 -31.63 -8.92 -63.21
C TYR A 10 -32.75 -8.75 -62.18
N THR A 11 -33.98 -8.75 -62.68
CA THR A 11 -35.23 -8.83 -61.90
C THR A 11 -35.47 -10.27 -61.43
N ARG A 12 -36.11 -10.50 -60.26
CA ARG A 12 -37.28 -11.41 -60.06
C ARG A 12 -37.76 -11.50 -58.59
N LEU A 13 -39.09 -11.37 -58.44
CA LEU A 13 -40.00 -12.06 -57.51
C LEU A 13 -39.85 -11.93 -55.97
N VAL A 14 -40.77 -11.13 -55.43
CA VAL A 14 -41.39 -11.18 -54.08
C VAL A 14 -42.48 -12.28 -54.12
N PRO A 15 -42.73 -13.12 -53.07
CA PRO A 15 -43.65 -12.69 -52.00
C PRO A 15 -43.49 -13.26 -50.57
N ALA A 16 -43.93 -12.40 -49.64
CA ALA A 16 -44.70 -12.68 -48.41
C ALA A 16 -44.23 -13.76 -47.40
N SER A 17 -43.98 -13.29 -46.18
CA SER A 17 -44.67 -13.83 -45.01
C SER A 17 -45.06 -12.69 -44.08
N VAL A 18 -46.26 -12.80 -43.47
CA VAL A 18 -46.90 -11.74 -42.68
C VAL A 18 -46.66 -12.00 -41.20
N LEU A 19 -46.37 -10.94 -40.43
CA LEU A 19 -46.75 -10.86 -39.03
C LEU A 19 -46.99 -9.39 -38.66
N LEU A 20 -48.22 -9.08 -38.20
CA LEU A 20 -48.62 -7.77 -37.71
C LEU A 20 -48.81 -7.85 -36.20
N ALA A 21 -48.03 -7.09 -35.44
CA ALA A 21 -48.17 -6.99 -33.98
C ALA A 21 -47.90 -5.55 -33.51
N MET A 22 -48.99 -4.78 -33.42
CA MET A 22 -49.24 -3.62 -32.56
C MET A 22 -48.03 -2.94 -31.90
N GLY A 23 -47.67 -1.73 -32.36
CA GLY A 23 -46.76 -0.84 -31.63
C GLY A 23 -47.51 0.08 -30.65
N THR A 24 -46.95 0.30 -29.46
CA THR A 24 -47.34 1.40 -28.55
C THR A 24 -46.12 2.11 -27.96
N SER A 25 -45.63 3.08 -28.73
CA SER A 25 -45.35 4.46 -28.29
C SER A 25 -44.53 4.77 -27.01
N ILE A 26 -43.48 5.59 -27.26
CA ILE A 26 -43.03 6.78 -26.48
C ILE A 26 -41.93 6.61 -25.41
N ALA A 27 -41.00 7.58 -25.45
CA ALA A 27 -39.99 7.98 -24.47
C ALA A 27 -38.80 7.00 -24.24
N ALA A 28 -37.55 7.46 -24.12
CA ALA A 28 -36.99 8.80 -24.37
C ALA A 28 -35.59 8.67 -24.99
N GLN A 29 -35.14 9.74 -25.65
CA GLN A 29 -33.78 9.86 -26.17
C GLN A 29 -32.90 10.51 -25.10
N ASP A 30 -31.96 9.75 -24.52
CA ASP A 30 -30.91 10.29 -23.66
C ASP A 30 -29.54 10.05 -24.33
N SER A 31 -28.65 11.04 -24.23
CA SER A 31 -27.46 11.16 -25.07
C SER A 31 -26.19 11.41 -24.25
N ALA A 32 -25.57 10.34 -23.72
CA ALA A 32 -24.20 10.42 -23.19
C ALA A 32 -23.54 9.03 -23.01
N ASP A 33 -23.13 8.37 -24.10
CA ASP A 33 -22.16 7.25 -24.02
C ASP A 33 -20.75 7.76 -23.68
N HIS A 34 -20.59 8.40 -22.51
CA HIS A 34 -19.29 8.62 -21.90
C HIS A 34 -18.78 7.31 -21.30
N ALA A 35 -18.41 6.38 -22.19
CA ALA A 35 -17.78 5.12 -21.83
C ALA A 35 -16.56 5.41 -20.94
N SER A 36 -16.61 4.92 -19.69
CA SER A 36 -15.60 5.21 -18.69
C SER A 36 -14.28 4.54 -19.09
N MET A 37 -13.37 5.35 -19.65
CA MET A 37 -11.95 5.03 -19.76
C MET A 37 -11.36 4.98 -18.36
N ALA A 38 -11.63 3.88 -17.65
CA ALA A 38 -10.97 3.51 -16.42
C ALA A 38 -9.50 3.25 -16.76
N MET A 39 -8.70 4.32 -16.69
CA MET A 39 -7.26 4.24 -16.82
C MET A 39 -6.78 3.47 -15.59
N ASP A 40 -6.55 2.17 -15.77
CA ASP A 40 -6.11 1.27 -14.71
C ASP A 40 -4.61 1.52 -14.43
N VAL A 41 -4.34 2.70 -13.84
CA VAL A 41 -3.00 3.15 -13.46
C VAL A 41 -2.60 2.39 -12.21
N ALA A 42 -2.35 1.09 -12.39
CA ALA A 42 -1.57 0.29 -11.45
C ALA A 42 -0.26 1.05 -11.21
N ALA A 43 -0.13 1.64 -10.02
CA ALA A 43 1.07 2.37 -9.64
C ALA A 43 2.27 1.45 -9.83
N PRO A 44 3.38 1.90 -10.44
CA PRO A 44 4.51 1.03 -10.73
C PRO A 44 4.98 0.39 -9.43
N SER A 45 4.99 -0.95 -9.40
CA SER A 45 5.36 -1.72 -8.21
C SER A 45 6.76 -1.33 -7.76
N ALA A 46 6.84 -0.45 -6.77
CA ALA A 46 8.09 -0.02 -6.20
C ALA A 46 8.82 -1.26 -5.67
N MET A 47 10.05 -1.49 -6.13
CA MET A 47 10.83 -2.65 -5.72
C MET A 47 11.13 -2.56 -4.23
N THR A 48 10.39 -3.31 -3.41
CA THR A 48 10.63 -3.39 -1.97
C THR A 48 11.99 -4.04 -1.71
N ARG A 49 12.92 -3.30 -1.11
CA ARG A 49 14.17 -3.85 -0.57
C ARG A 49 13.90 -4.38 0.84
N THR A 50 13.88 -5.70 1.00
CA THR A 50 13.92 -6.32 2.33
C THR A 50 15.36 -6.37 2.85
N VAL A 51 15.60 -5.95 4.08
CA VAL A 51 16.92 -5.87 4.76
C VAL A 51 16.80 -6.21 6.24
N LYS A 52 17.90 -6.64 6.86
CA LYS A 52 17.99 -6.87 8.31
C LYS A 52 18.47 -5.61 9.04
N TRP A 53 17.96 -5.37 10.25
CA TRP A 53 18.42 -4.27 11.10
C TRP A 53 19.91 -4.42 11.46
N SER A 54 20.37 -5.66 11.68
CA SER A 54 21.76 -6.00 11.93
C SER A 54 22.72 -5.76 10.74
N ASP A 55 22.22 -5.57 9.52
CA ASP A 55 23.03 -5.35 8.33
C ASP A 55 23.49 -3.89 8.23
N ALA A 56 24.77 -3.64 8.47
CA ALA A 56 25.39 -2.33 8.33
C ALA A 56 25.20 -1.69 6.93
N SER A 57 24.97 -2.49 5.88
CA SER A 57 24.72 -2.04 4.50
C SER A 57 23.24 -1.70 4.21
N ALA A 58 22.34 -1.89 5.18
CA ALA A 58 20.98 -1.35 5.14
C ALA A 58 20.94 0.16 5.43
N TRP A 59 21.97 0.70 6.08
CA TRP A 59 21.98 2.03 6.68
C TRP A 59 22.84 3.04 5.90
N PRO A 60 22.40 4.30 5.71
CA PRO A 60 23.16 5.30 4.93
C PRO A 60 24.56 5.63 5.46
N SER A 61 24.79 5.39 6.76
CA SER A 61 26.09 5.59 7.44
C SER A 61 27.08 4.43 7.26
N GLY A 62 26.65 3.31 6.67
CA GLY A 62 27.41 2.05 6.65
C GLY A 62 27.56 1.41 8.04
N LYS A 63 26.66 1.73 8.99
CA LYS A 63 26.67 1.26 10.37
C LYS A 63 25.24 1.07 10.90
N VAL A 64 25.02 0.07 11.75
CA VAL A 64 23.77 -0.10 12.49
C VAL A 64 23.60 1.08 13.48
N PRO A 65 22.37 1.63 13.66
CA PRO A 65 22.12 2.75 14.56
C PRO A 65 22.57 2.52 16.01
N VAL A 66 23.02 3.59 16.66
CA VAL A 66 23.49 3.57 18.06
C VAL A 66 22.51 4.27 19.01
N ALA A 67 22.78 4.18 20.32
CA ALA A 67 21.94 4.77 21.35
C ALA A 67 21.78 6.29 21.14
N GLY A 68 20.53 6.78 21.23
CA GLY A 68 20.19 8.19 21.05
C GLY A 68 20.18 8.68 19.59
N GLU A 69 20.25 7.80 18.59
CA GLU A 69 19.98 8.17 17.19
C GLU A 69 18.48 8.11 16.87
N GLU A 70 17.99 9.04 16.04
CA GLU A 70 16.65 8.98 15.45
C GLU A 70 16.72 8.22 14.13
N VAL A 71 15.84 7.23 13.95
CA VAL A 71 15.89 6.28 12.84
C VAL A 71 14.70 6.47 11.91
N THR A 72 14.94 6.53 10.59
CA THR A 72 13.87 6.48 9.58
C THR A 72 14.01 5.24 8.70
N ILE A 73 12.96 4.42 8.63
CA ILE A 73 12.80 3.34 7.65
C ILE A 73 12.05 3.92 6.43
N PRO A 74 12.71 4.11 5.28
CA PRO A 74 12.13 4.83 4.14
C PRO A 74 11.14 3.97 3.34
N ARG A 75 10.30 4.62 2.52
CA ARG A 75 9.38 3.96 1.59
C ARG A 75 10.11 2.99 0.67
N GLY A 76 9.45 1.87 0.33
CA GLY A 76 10.07 0.81 -0.49
C GLY A 76 11.14 0.00 0.24
N THR A 77 11.24 0.10 1.56
CA THR A 77 12.10 -0.76 2.39
C THR A 77 11.25 -1.56 3.37
N GLU A 78 11.49 -2.86 3.47
CA GLU A 78 11.05 -3.68 4.60
C GLU A 78 12.27 -3.96 5.49
N MET A 79 12.23 -3.41 6.70
CA MET A 79 13.25 -3.62 7.72
C MET A 79 12.84 -4.79 8.61
N MET A 80 13.64 -5.85 8.60
CA MET A 80 13.51 -7.01 9.47
C MET A 80 14.27 -6.75 10.77
N LEU A 81 13.55 -6.54 11.88
CA LEU A 81 14.14 -6.40 13.20
C LEU A 81 14.59 -7.79 13.70
N ASP A 82 15.86 -8.11 13.50
CA ASP A 82 16.46 -9.40 13.84
C ASP A 82 17.37 -9.37 15.09
N VAL A 83 17.58 -8.17 15.63
CA VAL A 83 18.26 -7.88 16.88
C VAL A 83 17.53 -6.74 17.61
N SER A 84 17.52 -6.76 18.94
CA SER A 84 17.07 -5.62 19.74
C SER A 84 18.06 -4.45 19.57
N PRO A 85 17.64 -3.27 19.06
CA PRO A 85 18.51 -2.11 18.98
C PRO A 85 18.83 -1.54 20.38
N PRO A 86 19.87 -0.70 20.50
CA PRO A 86 19.99 0.19 21.65
C PRO A 86 18.81 1.17 21.71
N GLU A 87 18.63 1.84 22.86
CA GLU A 87 17.61 2.87 23.07
C GLU A 87 17.72 4.00 22.04
N LEU A 88 16.69 4.15 21.20
CA LEU A 88 16.65 5.12 20.10
C LEU A 88 16.06 6.46 20.56
N ARG A 89 16.40 7.53 19.86
CA ARG A 89 15.78 8.86 20.08
C ARG A 89 14.35 8.93 19.56
N GLY A 90 14.05 8.16 18.52
CA GLY A 90 12.78 8.17 17.81
C GLY A 90 12.82 7.23 16.61
N LEU A 91 11.66 6.78 16.14
CA LEU A 91 11.56 5.85 15.02
C LEU A 91 10.44 6.24 14.06
N THR A 92 10.79 6.69 12.86
CA THR A 92 9.86 6.96 11.76
C THR A 92 9.79 5.77 10.79
N VAL A 93 8.60 5.22 10.58
CA VAL A 93 8.34 4.07 9.70
C VAL A 93 7.49 4.51 8.49
N GLN A 94 8.17 4.87 7.40
CA GLN A 94 7.54 5.17 6.10
C GLN A 94 7.47 3.94 5.19
N GLY A 95 8.43 3.01 5.35
CA GLY A 95 8.39 1.67 4.76
C GLY A 95 7.65 0.70 5.67
N LYS A 96 8.20 -0.50 5.86
CA LYS A 96 7.68 -1.50 6.78
C LYS A 96 8.74 -1.90 7.81
N LEU A 97 8.32 -2.12 9.05
CA LEU A 97 9.13 -2.73 10.11
C LEU A 97 8.48 -4.06 10.53
N THR A 98 9.19 -5.17 10.34
CA THR A 98 8.74 -6.52 10.65
C THR A 98 9.61 -7.11 11.75
N PHE A 99 9.03 -7.49 12.90
CA PHE A 99 9.76 -8.22 13.94
C PHE A 99 10.01 -9.67 13.50
N VAL A 100 11.26 -10.14 13.62
CA VAL A 100 11.65 -11.49 13.15
C VAL A 100 11.42 -12.52 14.25
N ASP A 101 10.60 -13.53 13.95
CA ASP A 101 10.17 -14.58 14.88
C ASP A 101 11.25 -15.67 15.06
N GLU A 102 12.43 -15.25 15.54
CA GLU A 102 13.60 -16.08 15.85
C GLU A 102 13.94 -16.09 17.36
N ARG A 103 13.48 -15.08 18.10
CA ARG A 103 13.87 -14.79 19.50
C ARG A 103 12.99 -13.71 20.12
N ASP A 104 13.08 -13.56 21.43
CA ASP A 104 12.56 -12.40 22.14
C ASP A 104 13.28 -11.11 21.68
N LEU A 105 12.51 -10.08 21.33
CA LEU A 105 12.99 -8.82 20.77
C LEU A 105 12.45 -7.63 21.57
N ALA A 106 13.30 -6.63 21.78
CA ALA A 106 12.96 -5.40 22.48
C ALA A 106 13.27 -4.17 21.61
N LEU A 107 12.36 -3.20 21.61
CA LEU A 107 12.51 -1.90 20.95
C LEU A 107 12.21 -0.80 21.97
N THR A 108 13.24 -0.05 22.37
CA THR A 108 13.13 1.08 23.29
C THR A 108 13.36 2.38 22.52
N THR A 109 12.42 3.32 22.60
CA THR A 109 12.43 4.59 21.85
C THR A 109 11.49 5.59 22.52
N GLU A 110 11.67 6.89 22.35
CA GLU A 110 10.72 7.89 22.90
C GLU A 110 9.32 7.73 22.27
N TRP A 111 9.31 7.58 20.93
CA TRP A 111 8.11 7.47 20.10
C TRP A 111 8.34 6.57 18.88
N ILE A 112 7.24 6.11 18.27
CA ILE A 112 7.22 5.47 16.94
C ILE A 112 6.18 6.20 16.08
N TYR A 113 6.59 6.76 14.94
CA TYR A 113 5.71 7.47 14.02
C TYR A 113 5.56 6.68 12.71
N VAL A 114 4.34 6.41 12.27
CA VAL A 114 4.04 5.54 11.11
C VAL A 114 3.28 6.32 10.01
N PRO A 115 3.96 7.20 9.24
CA PRO A 115 3.38 8.01 8.17
C PRO A 115 3.21 7.27 6.83
N GLY A 116 2.19 6.41 6.77
CA GLY A 116 1.84 5.62 5.58
C GLY A 116 2.71 4.37 5.39
N GLY A 117 3.47 3.98 6.42
CA GLY A 117 4.17 2.70 6.50
C GLY A 117 3.41 1.66 7.33
N GLU A 118 4.10 0.59 7.71
CA GLU A 118 3.55 -0.51 8.52
C GLU A 118 4.51 -0.93 9.64
N LEU A 119 3.96 -1.16 10.85
CA LEU A 119 4.63 -1.89 11.93
C LEU A 119 3.95 -3.25 12.12
N GLN A 120 4.71 -4.34 11.94
CA GLN A 120 4.21 -5.71 11.95
C GLN A 120 4.95 -6.59 12.98
N ILE A 121 4.19 -7.20 13.89
CA ILE A 121 4.64 -8.22 14.86
C ILE A 121 3.77 -9.45 14.63
N GLY A 122 4.33 -10.50 14.03
CA GLY A 122 3.55 -11.67 13.59
C GLY A 122 2.49 -11.35 12.53
N THR A 123 1.62 -12.32 12.25
CA THR A 123 0.44 -12.21 11.36
C THR A 123 -0.68 -13.12 11.88
N GLU A 124 -1.91 -12.98 11.40
CA GLU A 124 -3.01 -13.90 11.78
C GLU A 124 -2.71 -15.36 11.40
N ALA A 125 -2.11 -15.60 10.23
CA ALA A 125 -1.76 -16.93 9.74
C ALA A 125 -0.47 -17.52 10.35
N SER A 126 0.41 -16.66 10.88
CA SER A 126 1.63 -17.02 11.59
C SER A 126 1.87 -16.00 12.70
N PRO A 127 1.25 -16.18 13.88
CA PRO A 127 1.47 -15.30 15.03
C PRO A 127 2.92 -15.38 15.50
N PHE A 128 3.42 -14.30 16.08
CA PHE A 128 4.74 -14.23 16.70
C PHE A 128 4.78 -15.18 17.91
N GLN A 129 5.79 -16.04 17.98
CA GLN A 129 5.91 -17.09 19.00
C GLN A 129 6.76 -16.68 20.22
N HIS A 130 7.46 -15.56 20.11
CA HIS A 130 8.38 -15.00 21.11
C HIS A 130 7.82 -13.76 21.82
N ASN A 131 8.55 -13.20 22.79
CA ASN A 131 8.18 -11.91 23.40
C ASN A 131 8.66 -10.74 22.54
N ALA A 132 7.73 -9.95 22.00
CA ALA A 132 8.01 -8.65 21.39
C ALA A 132 7.68 -7.52 22.37
N THR A 133 8.70 -6.81 22.86
CA THR A 133 8.54 -5.72 23.84
C THR A 133 8.79 -4.36 23.18
N ILE A 134 7.81 -3.46 23.21
CA ILE A 134 8.00 -2.05 22.84
C ILE A 134 7.94 -1.22 24.12
N THR A 135 8.99 -0.44 24.38
CA THR A 135 9.09 0.48 25.52
C THR A 135 9.12 1.92 24.99
N LEU A 136 8.14 2.73 25.40
CA LEU A 136 8.03 4.13 25.02
C LEU A 136 8.47 5.03 26.19
N THR A 137 9.63 5.67 26.07
CA THR A 137 10.41 6.15 27.22
C THR A 137 10.06 7.54 27.75
N ASP A 138 9.82 8.54 26.89
CA ASP A 138 9.51 9.93 27.29
C ASP A 138 10.59 10.55 28.22
N ASN A 139 11.85 10.36 27.87
CA ASN A 139 12.98 11.01 28.56
C ASN A 139 13.01 12.53 28.33
N VAL A 140 12.50 13.00 27.17
CA VAL A 140 12.37 14.41 26.82
C VAL A 140 10.89 14.79 26.65
N GLN A 141 10.37 15.47 27.66
CA GLN A 141 8.95 15.78 27.80
C GLN A 141 8.54 17.01 26.98
N GLY A 142 7.29 17.02 26.48
CA GLY A 142 6.72 18.19 25.81
C GLY A 142 7.19 18.40 24.37
N GLU A 143 7.70 17.35 23.73
CA GLU A 143 7.80 17.28 22.27
C GLU A 143 6.40 17.17 21.64
N ASP A 144 6.29 17.53 20.36
CA ASP A 144 5.06 17.32 19.60
C ASP A 144 5.37 16.75 18.21
N ILE A 145 5.23 15.44 18.10
CA ILE A 145 5.49 14.67 16.89
C ILE A 145 4.28 14.79 15.96
N ASN A 146 4.31 15.80 15.08
CA ASN A 146 3.31 16.07 14.04
C ASN A 146 1.89 16.36 14.58
N THR A 147 1.75 17.12 15.68
CA THR A 147 0.47 17.39 16.37
C THR A 147 -0.18 16.16 17.02
N MET A 148 0.64 15.18 17.39
CA MET A 148 0.22 13.91 18.00
C MET A 148 0.81 13.68 19.41
N GLY A 149 1.56 14.64 19.97
CA GLY A 149 2.15 14.59 21.31
C GLY A 149 3.59 14.06 21.36
N ASP A 150 4.08 13.77 22.57
CA ASP A 150 5.47 13.37 22.85
C ASP A 150 5.69 11.85 22.73
N ARG A 151 4.84 11.05 23.38
CA ARG A 151 5.01 9.60 23.54
C ARG A 151 3.86 8.81 22.93
N GLY A 152 4.14 7.93 21.98
CA GLY A 152 3.14 7.01 21.42
C GLY A 152 3.61 6.18 20.23
N ILE A 153 2.73 5.28 19.77
CA ILE A 153 2.75 4.75 18.39
C ILE A 153 1.78 5.61 17.58
N MET A 154 2.31 6.62 16.91
CA MET A 154 1.58 7.69 16.24
C MET A 154 1.33 7.33 14.76
N MET A 155 0.08 7.14 14.37
CA MET A 155 -0.26 6.49 13.11
C MET A 155 -0.95 7.45 12.13
N LEU A 156 -0.20 7.94 11.12
CA LEU A 156 -0.73 8.81 10.07
C LEU A 156 -0.89 8.03 8.76
N ARG A 157 -2.08 7.46 8.54
CA ARG A 157 -2.41 6.62 7.36
C ARG A 157 -1.57 5.33 7.23
N GLY A 158 -0.80 4.97 8.26
CA GLY A 158 -0.08 3.71 8.34
C GLY A 158 -0.89 2.57 8.95
N THR A 159 -0.25 1.41 9.10
CA THR A 159 -0.84 0.17 9.62
C THR A 159 -0.07 -0.34 10.84
N LEU A 160 -0.78 -0.91 11.82
CA LEU A 160 -0.21 -1.60 12.97
C LEU A 160 -0.82 -3.01 13.06
N ASN A 161 0.00 -4.03 12.82
CA ASN A 161 -0.37 -5.44 12.87
C ASN A 161 0.36 -6.11 14.04
N MET A 162 -0.39 -6.68 15.00
CA MET A 162 0.17 -7.32 16.19
C MET A 162 -0.59 -8.61 16.50
N HIS A 163 0.06 -9.75 16.24
CA HIS A 163 -0.48 -11.10 16.45
C HIS A 163 0.57 -11.93 17.18
N GLY A 164 0.32 -12.29 18.43
CA GLY A 164 1.17 -13.22 19.21
C GLY A 164 0.45 -14.53 19.49
N ASN A 165 1.20 -15.52 19.99
CA ASN A 165 0.62 -16.62 20.77
C ASN A 165 0.15 -16.12 22.17
N ARG A 166 -0.38 -17.03 23.00
CA ARG A 166 -1.10 -16.70 24.25
C ARG A 166 -0.47 -17.36 25.47
#